data_AF-M1FAH4-F1
#
_entry.id   AF-M1FAH4-F1
#
_cell.length_a   1.000
_cell.length_b   1.000
_cell.length_c   1.000
_cell.angle_alpha   90.00
_cell.angle_beta   90.00
_cell.angle_gamma   90.00
#
_symmetry.space_group_name_H-M   'P 1'
#
loop_
_entity.id
_entity.type
_entity.pdbx_description
1 polymer ?
#
loop_
_entity_poly.entity_id
_entity_poly.type
_entity_poly.pdbx_seq_one_letter_code
_entity_poly.pdbx_strand_id
1 'polypeptide(L)'
;MAHPLQLAAIIYDNDSQPVDALLHSLANHYNRKGIRVAGLAMALNEQGLRREPMAVQDVETGTEYSIAQTLGKESQSCCLDPSGLADATGVLRAAVHNPPKLAIVNRFGQQEIDGRGCRAEFVQLLDAGIPVLTVVKRKFLKQWHEFGGEEAVDLVFSEAPVQQWCDGLLKR
;
A
#
# COMPACT_ATOMS: atom_id res chain seq x y z
N MET A 1 8.16 26.98 0.16
CA MET A 1 7.17 26.51 1.14
C MET A 1 7.01 25.02 0.90
N ALA A 2 7.47 24.18 1.82
CA ALA A 2 7.25 22.75 1.73
C ALA A 2 5.74 22.50 1.87
N HIS A 3 5.14 21.80 0.91
CA HIS A 3 3.81 21.25 1.13
C HIS A 3 3.96 20.14 2.17
N PRO A 4 3.17 20.11 3.25
CA PRO A 4 3.22 19.01 4.18
C PRO A 4 2.98 17.70 3.41
N LEU A 5 3.89 16.73 3.57
CA LEU A 5 3.80 15.40 3.00
C LEU A 5 2.43 14.82 3.31
N GLN A 6 1.69 14.48 2.27
CA GLN A 6 0.38 13.85 2.39
C GLN A 6 0.60 12.34 2.50
N LEU A 7 1.24 11.93 3.60
CA LEU A 7 1.68 10.57 3.88
C LEU A 7 0.96 10.03 5.11
N ALA A 8 0.31 8.88 4.98
CA ALA A 8 -0.30 8.20 6.12
C ALA A 8 -0.09 6.68 6.07
N ALA A 9 -0.03 6.07 7.25
CA ALA A 9 -0.05 4.62 7.41
C ALA A 9 -1.16 4.19 8.35
N ILE A 10 -1.87 3.13 7.98
CA ILE A 10 -2.77 2.42 8.90
C ILE A 10 -1.92 1.49 9.78
N ILE A 11 -1.93 1.75 11.08
CA ILE A 11 -1.17 0.99 12.07
C ILE A 11 -2.01 -0.19 12.55
N TYR A 12 -1.49 -1.40 12.35
CA TYR A 12 -2.15 -2.64 12.76
C TYR A 12 -1.19 -3.54 13.57
N ASP A 13 -1.76 -4.35 14.45
CA ASP A 13 -1.05 -5.13 15.46
C ASP A 13 -0.67 -6.52 14.98
N ASN A 14 -1.56 -7.18 14.22
CA ASN A 14 -1.36 -8.56 13.80
C ASN A 14 -2.08 -8.88 12.47
N ASP A 15 -1.76 -10.03 11.88
CA ASP A 15 -2.28 -10.44 10.57
C ASP A 15 -3.75 -10.89 10.59
N SER A 16 -4.41 -10.98 11.75
CA SER A 16 -5.85 -11.25 11.82
C SER A 16 -6.70 -9.99 11.62
N GLN A 17 -6.10 -8.79 11.74
CA GLN A 17 -6.77 -7.55 11.37
C GLN A 17 -6.84 -7.45 9.84
N PRO A 18 -8.05 -7.30 9.25
CA PRO A 18 -8.24 -7.29 7.80
C PRO A 18 -7.88 -5.92 7.19
N VAL A 19 -6.64 -5.47 7.40
CA VAL A 19 -6.14 -4.18 6.92
C VAL A 19 -6.15 -4.09 5.40
N ASP A 20 -5.84 -5.20 4.73
CA ASP A 20 -5.85 -5.29 3.27
C ASP A 20 -7.29 -5.12 2.72
N ALA A 21 -8.30 -5.67 3.40
CA ALA A 21 -9.71 -5.48 3.03
C ALA A 21 -10.19 -4.04 3.22
N LEU A 22 -9.65 -3.33 4.24
CA LEU A 22 -9.91 -1.90 4.44
C LEU A 22 -9.34 -1.07 3.29
N LEU A 23 -8.12 -1.36 2.82
CA LEU A 23 -7.54 -0.68 1.65
C LEU A 23 -8.40 -0.86 0.40
N HIS A 24 -8.83 -2.09 0.11
CA HIS A 24 -9.70 -2.40 -1.02
C HIS A 24 -11.05 -1.68 -0.94
N SER A 25 -11.68 -1.72 0.24
CA SER A 25 -12.96 -1.05 0.49
C SER A 25 -12.84 0.47 0.30
N LEU A 26 -11.75 1.06 0.77
CA LEU A 26 -11.46 2.49 0.63
C LEU A 26 -11.25 2.89 -0.84
N ALA A 27 -10.41 2.17 -1.57
CA ALA A 27 -10.16 2.44 -2.98
C ALA A 27 -11.46 2.34 -3.80
N ASN A 28 -12.22 1.26 -3.61
CA ASN A 28 -13.52 1.06 -4.26
C ASN A 28 -14.51 2.17 -3.92
N HIS A 29 -14.56 2.62 -2.67
CA HIS A 29 -15.45 3.70 -2.24
C HIS A 29 -15.21 5.00 -3.02
N TYR A 30 -13.95 5.41 -3.17
CA TYR A 30 -13.61 6.66 -3.87
C TYR A 30 -13.66 6.51 -5.39
N ASN A 31 -13.20 5.38 -5.94
CA ASN A 31 -13.28 5.13 -7.38
C ASN A 31 -14.73 5.13 -7.89
N ARG A 32 -15.68 4.55 -7.13
CA ARG A 32 -17.12 4.61 -7.47
C ARG A 32 -17.70 6.02 -7.43
N LYS A 33 -17.07 6.96 -6.72
CA LYS A 33 -17.44 8.38 -6.68
C LYS A 33 -16.73 9.20 -7.77
N GLY A 34 -15.97 8.56 -8.67
CA GLY A 34 -15.20 9.24 -9.71
C GLY A 34 -13.92 9.91 -9.20
N ILE A 35 -13.52 9.65 -7.95
CA ILE A 35 -12.26 10.14 -7.37
C ILE A 35 -11.23 9.04 -7.54
N ARG A 36 -10.27 9.27 -8.44
CA ARG A 36 -9.28 8.25 -8.81
C ARG A 36 -8.32 7.94 -7.65
N VAL A 37 -8.40 6.72 -7.13
CA VAL A 37 -7.47 6.09 -6.20
C VAL A 37 -6.82 4.90 -6.92
N ALA A 38 -5.49 4.89 -6.99
CA ALA A 38 -4.73 3.88 -7.72
C ALA A 38 -3.56 3.36 -6.88
N GLY A 39 -3.02 2.19 -7.23
CA GLY A 39 -1.87 1.60 -6.54
C GLY A 39 -2.07 0.13 -6.21
N LEU A 40 -1.34 -0.37 -5.22
CA LEU A 40 -1.25 -1.80 -4.93
C LEU A 40 -1.70 -2.10 -3.50
N ALA A 41 -2.47 -3.16 -3.32
CA ALA A 41 -2.75 -3.78 -2.02
C ALA A 41 -2.60 -5.31 -2.12
N MET A 42 -2.50 -6.02 -1.00
CA MET A 42 -2.51 -7.50 -1.03
C MET A 42 -3.80 -8.00 -1.68
N ALA A 43 -3.69 -8.96 -2.59
CA ALA A 43 -4.85 -9.63 -3.16
C ALA A 43 -5.55 -10.47 -2.08
N LEU A 44 -6.87 -10.52 -2.15
CA LEU A 44 -7.72 -11.25 -1.21
C LEU A 44 -8.41 -12.43 -1.90
N ASN A 45 -8.65 -13.49 -1.16
CA ASN A 45 -9.52 -14.59 -1.59
C ASN A 45 -11.00 -14.24 -1.36
N GLU A 46 -11.89 -15.15 -1.73
CA GLU A 46 -13.35 -14.98 -1.59
C GLU A 46 -13.82 -14.78 -0.13
N GLN A 47 -12.99 -15.15 0.85
CA GLN A 47 -13.27 -15.00 2.28
C GLN A 47 -12.74 -13.67 2.84
N GLY A 48 -12.13 -12.82 1.99
CA GLY A 48 -11.51 -11.55 2.40
C GLY A 48 -10.18 -11.72 3.14
N LEU A 49 -9.58 -12.91 3.09
CA LEU A 49 -8.26 -13.19 3.65
C LEU A 49 -7.20 -13.03 2.56
N ARG A 50 -5.92 -12.86 2.94
CA ARG A 50 -4.82 -12.81 1.97
C ARG A 50 -4.85 -14.05 1.09
N ARG A 51 -4.76 -13.81 -0.22
CA ARG A 51 -4.73 -14.86 -1.24
C ARG A 51 -3.48 -15.71 -1.09
N GLU A 52 -3.62 -17.02 -1.30
CA GLU A 52 -2.53 -17.99 -1.41
C GLU A 52 -2.60 -18.70 -2.78
N PRO A 53 -1.52 -18.76 -3.58
CA PRO A 53 -0.22 -18.13 -3.32
C PRO A 53 -0.33 -16.60 -3.29
N MET A 54 0.59 -15.95 -2.56
CA MET A 54 0.61 -14.50 -2.37
C MET A 54 0.62 -13.74 -3.70
N ALA A 55 -0.27 -12.76 -3.80
CA ALA A 55 -0.34 -11.81 -4.90
C ALA A 55 -0.64 -10.40 -4.36
N VAL A 56 -0.31 -9.39 -5.15
CA VAL A 56 -0.81 -8.02 -4.98
C VAL A 56 -1.77 -7.70 -6.11
N GLN A 57 -2.69 -6.79 -5.86
CA GLN A 57 -3.71 -6.37 -6.80
C GLN A 57 -3.63 -4.87 -7.00
N ASP A 58 -3.76 -4.44 -8.25
CA ASP A 58 -4.04 -3.06 -8.61
C ASP A 58 -5.45 -2.69 -8.15
N VAL A 59 -5.55 -1.78 -7.19
CA VAL A 59 -6.83 -1.37 -6.58
C VAL A 59 -7.71 -0.53 -7.51
N GLU A 60 -7.16 -0.05 -8.63
CA GLU A 60 -7.92 0.65 -9.66
C GLU A 60 -8.52 -0.32 -10.68
N THR A 61 -7.72 -1.25 -11.20
CA THR A 61 -8.13 -2.12 -12.32
C THR A 61 -8.59 -3.51 -11.89
N GLY A 62 -8.24 -3.95 -10.69
CA GLY A 62 -8.43 -5.33 -10.22
C GLY A 62 -7.38 -6.31 -10.75
N THR A 63 -6.38 -5.85 -11.51
CA THR A 63 -5.32 -6.71 -12.05
C THR A 63 -4.46 -7.31 -10.93
N GLU A 64 -4.29 -8.62 -10.90
CA GLU A 64 -3.46 -9.33 -9.91
C GLU A 64 -2.07 -9.68 -10.45
N TYR A 65 -1.07 -9.55 -9.60
CA TYR A 65 0.33 -9.90 -9.84
C TYR A 65 0.77 -10.90 -8.77
N SER A 66 1.09 -12.13 -9.17
CA SER A 66 1.66 -13.13 -8.27
C SER A 66 3.03 -12.66 -7.78
N ILE A 67 3.25 -12.70 -6.47
CA ILE A 67 4.55 -12.35 -5.84
C ILE A 67 5.13 -13.51 -5.04
N ALA A 68 4.53 -14.70 -5.15
CA ALA A 68 5.06 -15.91 -4.54
C ALA A 68 6.05 -16.60 -5.49
N GLN A 69 7.24 -16.93 -4.98
CA GLN A 69 8.17 -17.78 -5.72
C GLN A 69 7.74 -19.24 -5.61
N THR A 70 7.61 -19.94 -6.74
CA THR A 70 7.43 -21.39 -6.78
C THR A 70 8.78 -22.07 -6.51
N LEU A 71 9.18 -22.14 -5.25
CA LEU A 71 10.27 -23.03 -4.85
C LEU A 71 9.67 -24.43 -4.69
N GLY A 72 10.20 -25.42 -5.41
CA GLY A 72 9.64 -26.79 -5.45
C GLY A 72 9.42 -27.43 -4.07
N LYS A 73 8.80 -28.62 -4.03
CA LYS A 73 8.20 -29.33 -2.86
C LYS A 73 8.98 -29.39 -1.53
N GLU A 74 10.22 -28.91 -1.46
CA GLU A 74 11.11 -29.00 -0.28
C GLU A 74 11.50 -27.65 0.35
N SER A 75 11.07 -26.51 -0.20
CA SER A 75 11.40 -25.19 0.38
C SER A 75 10.36 -24.73 1.40
N GLN A 76 10.75 -24.61 2.68
CA GLN A 76 9.91 -24.10 3.77
C GLN A 76 9.85 -22.57 3.87
N SER A 77 10.46 -21.85 2.93
CA SER A 77 10.46 -20.39 2.91
C SER A 77 9.76 -19.92 1.64
N CYS A 78 8.57 -19.33 1.78
CA CYS A 78 7.97 -18.53 0.70
C CYS A 78 8.83 -17.29 0.50
N CYS A 79 9.76 -17.35 -0.44
CA CYS A 79 10.45 -16.17 -0.93
C CYS A 79 9.51 -15.37 -1.83
N LEU A 80 9.66 -14.05 -1.77
CA LEU A 80 9.02 -13.14 -2.71
C LEU A 80 9.64 -13.36 -4.11
N ASP A 81 8.80 -13.46 -5.13
CA ASP A 81 9.23 -13.44 -6.53
C ASP A 81 9.59 -12.00 -6.94
N PRO A 82 10.88 -11.68 -7.18
CA PRO A 82 11.30 -10.34 -7.56
C PRO A 82 10.71 -9.91 -8.92
N SER A 83 10.45 -10.84 -9.84
CA SER A 83 9.90 -10.51 -11.16
C SER A 83 8.46 -10.07 -11.03
N GLY A 84 7.62 -10.85 -10.35
CA GLY A 84 6.24 -10.49 -10.10
C GLY A 84 6.08 -9.18 -9.32
N LEU A 85 7.00 -8.89 -8.40
CA LEU A 85 7.02 -7.62 -7.68
C LEU A 85 7.46 -6.44 -8.57
N ALA A 86 8.43 -6.65 -9.47
CA ALA A 86 8.84 -5.65 -10.44
C ALA A 86 7.71 -5.32 -11.42
N ASP A 87 6.96 -6.32 -11.87
CA ASP A 87 5.79 -6.12 -12.74
C ASP A 87 4.70 -5.34 -11.99
N ALA A 88 4.37 -5.74 -10.76
CA ALA A 88 3.38 -5.07 -9.94
C ALA A 88 3.73 -3.59 -9.68
N THR A 89 4.99 -3.30 -9.32
CA THR A 89 5.46 -1.93 -9.05
C THR A 89 5.38 -1.02 -10.28
N GLY A 90 5.19 -1.58 -11.48
CA GLY A 90 4.83 -0.83 -12.69
C GLY A 90 3.59 0.04 -12.53
N VAL A 91 2.62 -0.40 -11.72
CA VAL A 91 1.42 0.37 -11.37
C VAL A 91 1.78 1.66 -10.64
N LEU A 92 2.70 1.60 -9.68
CA LEU A 92 3.14 2.78 -8.92
C LEU A 92 3.97 3.73 -9.79
N ARG A 93 4.83 3.19 -10.68
CA ARG A 93 5.57 4.00 -11.65
C ARG A 93 4.63 4.72 -12.63
N ALA A 94 3.58 4.05 -13.10
CA ALA A 94 2.55 4.67 -13.94
C ALA A 94 1.77 5.76 -13.18
N ALA A 95 1.52 5.58 -11.88
CA ALA A 95 0.87 6.57 -11.03
C ALA A 95 1.69 7.88 -10.91
N VAL A 96 3.01 7.83 -11.00
CA VAL A 96 3.85 9.05 -11.05
C VAL A 96 3.59 9.86 -12.33
N HIS A 97 3.43 9.19 -13.48
CA HIS A 97 3.20 9.85 -14.77
C HIS A 97 1.75 10.27 -14.99
N ASN A 98 0.80 9.56 -14.37
CA ASN A 98 -0.62 9.90 -14.35
C ASN A 98 -1.10 9.93 -12.88
N PRO A 99 -0.89 11.05 -12.16
CA PRO A 99 -1.15 11.16 -10.73
C PRO A 99 -2.61 10.87 -10.35
N PRO A 100 -2.88 9.87 -9.48
CA PRO A 100 -4.18 9.75 -8.84
C PRO A 100 -4.34 10.84 -7.77
N LYS A 101 -5.57 11.01 -7.27
CA LYS A 101 -5.81 11.89 -6.10
C LYS A 101 -5.28 11.26 -4.80
N LEU A 102 -5.11 9.93 -4.77
CA LEU A 102 -4.46 9.17 -3.70
C LEU A 102 -3.80 7.92 -4.29
N ALA A 103 -2.56 7.67 -3.92
CA ALA A 103 -1.85 6.43 -4.21
C ALA A 103 -1.89 5.48 -3.00
N ILE A 104 -2.20 4.21 -3.21
CA ILE A 104 -2.05 3.15 -2.21
C ILE A 104 -0.76 2.39 -2.48
N VAL A 105 0.13 2.34 -1.49
CA VAL A 105 1.32 1.48 -1.54
C VAL A 105 1.12 0.31 -0.59
N ASN A 106 1.26 -0.92 -1.11
CA ASN A 106 0.84 -2.16 -0.46
C ASN A 106 1.16 -2.23 1.03
N ARG A 107 2.42 -2.01 1.41
CA ARG A 107 2.85 -1.98 2.81
C ARG A 107 4.22 -1.38 2.96
N PHE A 108 4.50 -0.90 4.17
CA PHE A 108 5.84 -0.61 4.64
C PHE A 108 6.21 -1.63 5.74
N GLY A 109 7.15 -2.50 5.42
CA GLY A 109 7.66 -3.51 6.35
C GLY A 109 9.14 -3.79 6.14
N GLN A 110 9.57 -5.01 6.47
CA GLN A 110 10.99 -5.37 6.44
C GLN A 110 11.66 -5.09 5.08
N GLN A 111 10.97 -5.39 3.97
CA GLN A 111 11.52 -5.14 2.63
C GLN A 111 11.77 -3.64 2.40
N GLU A 112 10.80 -2.79 2.74
CA GLU A 112 10.94 -1.35 2.56
C GLU A 112 11.98 -0.73 3.51
N ILE A 113 12.10 -1.26 4.73
CA ILE A 113 13.14 -0.90 5.69
C ILE A 113 14.53 -1.20 5.12
N ASP A 114 14.68 -2.36 4.47
CA ASP A 114 15.94 -2.80 3.87
C ASP A 114 16.23 -2.15 2.49
N GLY A 115 15.42 -1.17 2.07
CA GLY A 115 15.59 -0.49 0.78
C GLY A 115 15.09 -1.27 -0.43
N ARG A 116 14.29 -2.32 -0.21
CA ARG A 116 13.76 -3.26 -1.22
C ARG A 116 12.24 -3.10 -1.34
N GLY A 117 11.61 -4.05 -2.03
CA GLY A 117 10.16 -4.07 -2.18
C GLY A 117 9.67 -2.90 -3.00
N CYS A 118 8.67 -2.18 -2.48
CA CYS A 118 8.10 -0.99 -3.14
C CYS A 118 8.82 0.31 -2.74
N ARG A 119 9.97 0.26 -2.06
CA ARG A 119 10.61 1.44 -1.45
C ARG A 119 10.94 2.54 -2.45
N ALA A 120 11.48 2.19 -3.61
CA ALA A 120 11.87 3.15 -4.63
C ALA A 120 10.66 3.89 -5.21
N GLU A 121 9.59 3.16 -5.51
CA GLU A 121 8.33 3.73 -6.00
C GLU A 121 7.62 4.56 -4.93
N PHE A 122 7.70 4.14 -3.66
CA PHE A 122 7.19 4.91 -2.53
C PHE A 122 7.82 6.32 -2.54
N VAL A 123 9.15 6.40 -2.62
CA VAL A 123 9.86 7.70 -2.66
C VAL A 123 9.47 8.51 -3.90
N GLN A 124 9.38 7.89 -5.07
CA GLN A 124 9.00 8.58 -6.31
C GLN A 124 7.59 9.22 -6.22
N LEU A 125 6.62 8.54 -5.59
CA LEU A 125 5.29 9.10 -5.36
C LEU A 125 5.35 10.33 -4.44
N LEU A 126 6.12 10.24 -3.36
CA LEU A 126 6.28 11.34 -2.40
C LEU A 126 6.99 12.54 -3.04
N ASP A 127 8.07 12.30 -3.80
CA ASP A 127 8.82 13.35 -4.51
C ASP A 127 7.95 14.04 -5.58
N ALA A 128 7.00 13.31 -6.18
CA ALA A 128 6.01 13.86 -7.10
C ALA A 128 4.86 14.62 -6.40
N GLY A 129 4.87 14.69 -5.07
CA GLY A 129 3.82 15.34 -4.27
C GLY A 129 2.48 14.59 -4.30
N ILE A 130 2.50 13.31 -4.68
CA ILE A 130 1.30 12.47 -4.73
C ILE A 130 0.98 11.99 -3.31
N PRO A 131 -0.28 12.11 -2.85
CA PRO A 131 -0.65 11.61 -1.54
C PRO A 131 -0.52 10.10 -1.48
N VAL A 132 0.03 9.57 -0.38
CA VAL A 132 0.25 8.13 -0.20
C VAL A 132 -0.40 7.62 1.07
N LEU A 133 -1.17 6.54 0.92
CA LEU A 133 -1.65 5.71 2.01
C LEU A 133 -0.97 4.34 1.95
N THR A 134 -0.50 3.85 3.10
CA THR A 134 0.05 2.50 3.25
C THR A 134 -0.41 1.84 4.54
N VAL A 135 0.14 0.68 4.87
CA VAL A 135 -0.11 -0.04 6.12
C VAL A 135 1.22 -0.42 6.77
N VAL A 136 1.27 -0.32 8.10
CA VAL A 136 2.48 -0.58 8.90
C VAL A 136 2.12 -1.46 10.08
N LYS A 137 2.87 -2.56 10.26
CA LYS A 137 2.75 -3.35 11.51
C LYS A 137 3.30 -2.53 12.66
N ARG A 138 2.66 -2.54 13.83
CA ARG A 138 3.09 -1.77 15.01
C ARG A 138 4.58 -1.97 15.35
N LYS A 139 5.11 -3.18 15.17
CA LYS A 139 6.53 -3.49 15.41
C LYS A 139 7.53 -2.70 14.54
N PHE A 140 7.07 -2.11 13.43
CA PHE A 140 7.86 -1.31 12.50
C PHE A 140 7.60 0.20 12.62
N LEU A 141 6.87 0.65 13.65
CA LEU A 141 6.53 2.08 13.82
C LEU A 141 7.75 2.98 13.87
N LYS A 142 8.80 2.56 14.58
CA LYS A 142 10.03 3.35 14.70
C LYS A 142 10.63 3.62 13.32
N GLN A 143 10.76 2.58 12.49
CA GLN A 143 11.33 2.69 11.15
C GLN A 143 10.41 3.45 10.19
N TRP A 144 9.09 3.35 10.40
CA TRP A 144 8.12 4.16 9.69
C TRP A 144 8.30 5.66 9.98
N HIS A 145 8.48 6.05 11.25
CA HIS A 145 8.75 7.44 11.63
C HIS A 145 10.12 7.93 11.15
N GLU A 146 11.14 7.07 11.19
CA GLU A 146 12.45 7.37 10.60
C GLU A 146 12.37 7.59 9.08
N PHE A 147 11.47 6.88 8.39
CA PHE A 147 11.24 7.05 6.96
C PHE A 147 10.43 8.30 6.62
N GLY A 148 9.24 8.44 7.22
CA GLY A 148 8.27 9.47 6.85
C GLY A 148 8.46 10.81 7.57
N GLY A 149 9.33 10.87 8.58
CA GLY A 149 9.55 12.07 9.39
C GLY A 149 8.34 12.47 10.23
N GLU A 150 8.35 13.71 10.73
CA GLU A 150 7.27 14.27 11.57
C GLU A 150 5.94 14.46 10.81
N GLU A 151 5.96 14.37 9.48
CA GLU A 151 4.81 14.63 8.62
C GLU A 151 3.99 13.37 8.33
N ALA A 152 4.52 12.18 8.63
CA ALA A 152 3.80 10.92 8.48
C ALA A 152 2.68 10.77 9.53
N VAL A 153 1.45 10.54 9.05
CA VAL A 153 0.28 10.38 9.91
C VAL A 153 0.06 8.92 10.27
N ASP A 154 -0.01 8.64 11.58
CA ASP A 154 -0.38 7.33 12.10
C ASP A 154 -1.91 7.22 12.22
N LEU A 155 -2.53 6.45 11.33
CA LEU A 155 -3.95 6.17 11.37
C LEU A 155 -4.20 4.89 12.16
N VAL A 156 -5.15 4.95 13.10
CA VAL A 156 -5.63 3.74 13.79
C VAL A 156 -6.36 2.85 12.78
N PHE A 157 -6.19 1.53 12.88
CA PHE A 157 -6.98 0.56 12.12
C PHE A 157 -8.48 0.66 12.44
N SER A 158 -9.17 1.55 11.74
CA SER A 158 -10.61 1.79 11.81
C SER A 158 -11.04 2.56 10.56
N GLU A 159 -12.22 2.26 10.04
CA GLU A 159 -12.73 2.88 8.82
C GLU A 159 -12.90 4.40 8.96
N ALA A 160 -13.51 4.86 10.05
CA ALA A 160 -13.83 6.28 10.28
C ALA A 160 -12.62 7.23 10.23
N PRO A 161 -11.52 7.02 11.00
CA PRO A 161 -10.36 7.92 10.95
C PRO A 161 -9.65 7.87 9.59
N VAL A 162 -9.60 6.71 8.93
CA VAL A 162 -8.98 6.58 7.60
C VAL A 162 -9.79 7.34 6.55
N GLN A 163 -11.11 7.21 6.55
CA GLN A 163 -12.00 7.97 5.67
C GLN A 163 -11.92 9.47 5.97
N GLN A 164 -11.86 9.89 7.23
CA GLN A 164 -11.75 11.30 7.60
C GLN A 164 -10.47 11.94 7.05
N TRP A 165 -9.34 11.23 7.14
CA TRP A 165 -8.08 11.69 6.56
C TRP A 165 -8.16 11.80 5.03
N CYS A 166 -8.70 10.76 4.37
CA CYS A 166 -8.91 10.77 2.92
C CYS A 166 -9.85 11.90 2.47
N ASP A 167 -10.96 12.13 3.16
CA ASP A 167 -11.90 13.20 2.81
C ASP A 167 -11.28 14.60 2.97
N GLY A 168 -10.47 14.82 4.01
CA GLY A 168 -9.77 16.08 4.23
C GLY A 168 -8.72 16.38 3.14
N LEU A 169 -8.15 15.32 2.58
CA LEU A 169 -7.21 15.34 1.46
C LEU A 169 -7.92 15.58 0.12
N LEU A 170 -8.95 14.78 -0.17
CA LEU A 170 -9.60 14.65 -1.49
C LEU A 170 -10.59 15.78 -1.79
N LYS A 171 -11.00 16.57 -0.78
CA LYS A 171 -11.80 17.80 -0.95
C LYS A 171 -11.00 18.99 -1.51
N ARG A 172 -9.67 18.84 -1.67
CA ARG A 172 -8.76 19.85 -2.23
C ARG A 172 -8.61 19.66 -3.74
#